data_AF-A0A9E3QRH4-F1
#
_entry.id   AF-A0A9E3QRH4-F1
#
_cell.length_a   1.000
_cell.length_b   1.000
_cell.length_c   1.000
_cell.angle_alpha   90.00
_cell.angle_beta   90.00
_cell.angle_gamma   90.00
#
_symmetry.space_group_name_H-M   'P 1'
#
loop_
_entity.id
_entity.type
_entity.pdbx_description
1 polymer ?
#
loop_
_entity_poly.entity_id
_entity_poly.type
_entity_poly.pdbx_seq_one_letter_code
_entity_poly.pdbx_strand_id
1 'polypeptide(L)'
;MIRILFGLIASLGLLMALGTVLARNLVHAALYLVGFFFLVACTFILLEAEFLALMQVLVYIGAVAILLLFGIMLTRNIQGDETTGVGGIAMAVGGVVALGVLAVLIVGIVDESGGPGRSAWRQTTVRPPVARADDPAADPRSRAINNMGKAVGDEMMTRFVVPFEVAGLMLTAVLVGAIAIAVGEGTEETPRRGPLTAARPGVGGDGNGAAGPSPAALLTTTG
;
A
#
# COMPACT_ATOMS: atom_id res chain seq x y z
N MET A 1 -36.40 -1.76 -1.17
CA MET A 1 -35.36 -2.82 -1.26
C MET A 1 -33.96 -2.25 -1.50
N ILE A 2 -33.70 -1.54 -2.61
CA ILE A 2 -32.35 -1.05 -2.96
C ILE A 2 -31.65 -0.22 -1.86
N ARG A 3 -32.38 0.64 -1.13
CA ARG A 3 -31.83 1.45 -0.03
C ARG A 3 -31.31 0.61 1.14
N ILE A 4 -31.98 -0.50 1.44
CA ILE A 4 -31.58 -1.43 2.52
C ILE A 4 -30.33 -2.18 2.09
N LEU A 5 -30.31 -2.70 0.85
CA LEU A 5 -29.14 -3.38 0.30
C LEU A 5 -27.92 -2.44 0.24
N PHE A 6 -28.12 -1.21 -0.20
CA PHE A 6 -27.09 -0.17 -0.19
C PHE A 6 -26.57 0.09 1.23
N GLY A 7 -27.46 0.31 2.20
CA GLY A 7 -27.04 0.55 3.59
C GLY A 7 -26.25 -0.62 4.18
N LEU A 8 -26.64 -1.86 3.86
CA LEU A 8 -25.93 -3.07 4.29
C LEU A 8 -24.52 -3.15 3.67
N ILE A 9 -24.41 -2.98 2.34
CA ILE A 9 -23.11 -3.03 1.65
C ILE A 9 -22.20 -1.88 2.10
N ALA A 10 -22.75 -0.67 2.25
CA ALA A 10 -22.00 0.51 2.68
C ALA A 10 -21.48 0.38 4.12
N SER A 11 -22.32 -0.10 5.04
CA SER A 11 -21.90 -0.34 6.43
C SER A 11 -20.86 -1.46 6.52
N LEU A 12 -21.05 -2.57 5.80
CA LEU A 12 -20.04 -3.63 5.72
C LEU A 12 -18.73 -3.13 5.10
N GLY A 13 -18.82 -2.27 4.08
CA GLY A 13 -17.66 -1.61 3.46
C GLY A 13 -16.90 -0.76 4.47
N LEU A 14 -17.61 0.04 5.26
CA LEU A 14 -17.00 0.84 6.33
C LEU A 14 -16.31 -0.05 7.38
N LEU A 15 -16.91 -1.19 7.74
CA LEU A 15 -16.29 -2.15 8.66
C LEU A 15 -15.01 -2.76 8.07
N MET A 16 -14.99 -3.09 6.78
CA MET A 16 -13.78 -3.59 6.11
C MET A 16 -12.69 -2.50 6.01
N ALA A 17 -13.08 -1.25 5.72
CA ALA A 17 -12.17 -0.10 5.69
C ALA A 17 -11.56 0.19 7.08
N LEU A 18 -12.36 0.12 8.14
CA LEU A 18 -11.87 0.21 9.52
C LEU A 18 -10.97 -0.99 9.83
N GLY A 19 -11.37 -2.20 9.45
CA GLY A 19 -10.59 -3.42 9.63
C GLY A 19 -9.19 -3.32 9.03
N THR A 20 -9.04 -2.76 7.82
CA THR A 20 -7.72 -2.61 7.20
C THR A 20 -6.81 -1.61 7.91
N VAL A 21 -7.35 -0.57 8.55
CA VAL A 21 -6.53 0.44 9.26
C VAL A 21 -6.22 0.00 10.69
N LEU A 22 -7.13 -0.72 11.34
CA LEU A 22 -6.99 -1.17 12.72
C LEU A 22 -6.21 -2.50 12.85
N ALA A 23 -6.09 -3.27 11.76
CA ALA A 23 -5.39 -4.55 11.78
C ALA A 23 -3.89 -4.37 12.04
N ARG A 24 -3.40 -4.99 13.12
CA ARG A 24 -1.96 -4.99 13.47
C ARG A 24 -1.12 -5.87 12.55
N ASN A 25 -1.74 -6.88 11.93
CA ASN A 25 -1.05 -7.78 11.02
C ASN A 25 -1.32 -7.34 9.57
N LEU A 26 -0.25 -7.01 8.84
CA LEU A 26 -0.28 -6.55 7.45
C LEU A 26 -1.05 -7.50 6.51
N VAL A 27 -0.98 -8.82 6.75
CA VAL A 27 -1.73 -9.80 5.94
C VAL A 27 -3.23 -9.68 6.19
N HIS A 28 -3.64 -9.53 7.46
CA HIS A 28 -5.05 -9.35 7.80
C HIS A 28 -5.56 -8.01 7.27
N ALA A 29 -4.75 -6.95 7.39
CA ALA A 29 -5.06 -5.64 6.82
C ALA A 29 -5.30 -5.75 5.30
N ALA A 30 -4.41 -6.43 4.58
CA ALA A 30 -4.53 -6.63 3.14
C ALA A 30 -5.78 -7.46 2.75
N LEU A 31 -6.16 -8.47 3.53
CA LEU A 31 -7.40 -9.22 3.31
C LEU A 31 -8.66 -8.37 3.52
N TYR A 32 -8.68 -7.53 4.57
CA TYR A 32 -9.78 -6.57 4.78
C TYR A 32 -9.87 -5.56 3.63
N LEU A 33 -8.73 -5.10 3.09
CA LEU A 33 -8.69 -4.21 1.93
C LEU A 33 -9.27 -4.87 0.67
N VAL A 34 -8.96 -6.15 0.41
CA VAL A 34 -9.58 -6.91 -0.70
C VAL A 34 -11.09 -7.00 -0.50
N GLY A 35 -11.55 -7.29 0.71
CA GLY A 35 -12.97 -7.27 1.07
C GLY A 35 -13.62 -5.91 0.82
N PHE A 36 -12.95 -4.82 1.18
CA PHE A 36 -13.43 -3.46 0.92
C PHE A 36 -13.58 -3.19 -0.59
N PHE A 37 -12.57 -3.52 -1.41
CA PHE A 37 -12.66 -3.36 -2.86
C PHE A 37 -13.78 -4.20 -3.49
N PHE A 38 -14.06 -5.38 -2.95
CA PHE A 38 -15.18 -6.20 -3.41
C PHE A 38 -16.52 -5.52 -3.09
N LEU A 39 -16.68 -4.94 -1.90
CA LEU A 39 -17.90 -4.20 -1.51
C LEU A 39 -18.06 -2.89 -2.31
N VAL A 40 -16.96 -2.25 -2.70
CA VAL A 40 -16.97 -1.12 -3.66
C VAL A 40 -17.44 -1.60 -5.03
N ALA A 41 -16.98 -2.75 -5.53
CA ALA A 41 -17.47 -3.33 -6.78
C ALA A 41 -18.98 -3.65 -6.71
N CYS A 42 -19.46 -4.21 -5.60
CA CYS A 42 -20.90 -4.38 -5.38
C CYS A 42 -21.65 -3.04 -5.40
N THR A 43 -21.07 -1.99 -4.81
CA THR A 43 -21.65 -0.64 -4.85
C THR A 43 -21.73 -0.11 -6.29
N PHE A 44 -20.73 -0.35 -7.13
CA PHE A 44 -20.79 0.00 -8.56
C PHE A 44 -21.89 -0.78 -9.30
N ILE A 45 -22.09 -2.06 -8.99
CA ILE A 45 -23.22 -2.83 -9.55
C ILE A 45 -24.56 -2.23 -9.12
N LEU A 46 -24.69 -1.82 -7.86
CA LEU A 46 -25.90 -1.14 -7.36
C LEU A 46 -26.15 0.20 -8.05
N LEU A 47 -25.09 0.85 -8.55
CA LEU A 47 -25.14 2.09 -9.33
C LEU A 47 -25.28 1.86 -10.84
N GLU A 48 -25.46 0.61 -11.28
CA GLU A 48 -25.54 0.21 -12.70
C GLU A 48 -24.26 0.54 -13.49
N ALA A 49 -23.13 0.66 -12.79
CA ALA A 49 -21.83 0.93 -13.36
C ALA A 49 -21.05 -0.39 -13.56
N GLU A 50 -21.56 -1.27 -14.43
CA GLU A 50 -21.03 -2.62 -14.63
C GLU A 50 -19.56 -2.64 -15.08
N PHE A 51 -19.20 -1.74 -15.99
CA PHE A 51 -17.82 -1.65 -16.50
C PHE A 51 -16.86 -1.28 -15.37
N LEU A 52 -17.22 -0.30 -14.52
CA LEU A 52 -16.42 0.10 -13.37
C LEU A 52 -16.34 -1.01 -12.31
N ALA A 53 -17.43 -1.75 -12.08
CA ALA A 53 -17.42 -2.90 -11.18
C ALA A 53 -16.45 -3.99 -11.65
N LEU A 54 -16.47 -4.32 -12.95
CA LEU A 54 -15.55 -5.29 -13.53
C LEU A 54 -14.10 -4.82 -13.46
N MET A 55 -13.83 -3.55 -13.77
CA MET A 55 -12.49 -2.97 -13.62
C MET A 55 -12.00 -2.95 -12.17
N GLN A 56 -12.90 -2.72 -11.21
CA GLN A 56 -12.59 -2.81 -9.77
C GLN A 56 -12.10 -4.21 -9.39
N VAL A 57 -12.79 -5.25 -9.86
CA VAL A 57 -12.39 -6.63 -9.58
C VAL A 57 -11.13 -7.01 -10.36
N LEU A 58 -11.05 -6.70 -11.65
CA LEU A 58 -9.93 -7.11 -12.51
C LEU A 58 -8.62 -6.41 -12.15
N VAL A 59 -8.64 -5.09 -11.98
CA VAL A 59 -7.42 -4.29 -11.79
C VAL A 59 -7.08 -4.14 -10.31
N TYR A 60 -8.03 -3.73 -9.48
CA TYR A 60 -7.71 -3.47 -8.07
C TYR A 60 -7.59 -4.75 -7.27
N ILE A 61 -8.56 -5.66 -7.36
CA ILE A 61 -8.46 -6.96 -6.65
C ILE A 61 -7.47 -7.88 -7.38
N GLY A 62 -7.63 -8.03 -8.69
CA GLY A 62 -6.88 -9.02 -9.49
C GLY A 62 -5.39 -8.71 -9.65
N ALA A 63 -5.02 -7.45 -9.89
CA ALA A 63 -3.62 -7.08 -10.05
C ALA A 63 -3.05 -6.45 -8.77
N VAL A 64 -3.54 -5.28 -8.37
CA VAL A 64 -2.88 -4.46 -7.34
C VAL A 64 -2.91 -5.12 -5.97
N ALA A 65 -4.07 -5.56 -5.50
CA ALA A 65 -4.20 -6.14 -4.18
C ALA A 65 -3.47 -7.49 -4.09
N ILE A 66 -3.59 -8.36 -5.09
CA ILE A 66 -2.86 -9.63 -5.12
C ILE A 66 -1.34 -9.40 -5.13
N LEU A 67 -0.82 -8.46 -5.93
CA LEU A 67 0.60 -8.09 -5.91
C LEU A 67 1.04 -7.57 -4.53
N LEU A 68 0.22 -6.74 -3.89
CA LEU A 68 0.46 -6.25 -2.53
C LEU A 68 0.46 -7.39 -1.51
N LEU A 69 -0.47 -8.36 -1.61
CA LEU A 69 -0.49 -9.55 -0.76
C LEU A 69 0.78 -10.38 -0.95
N PHE A 70 1.19 -10.65 -2.19
CA PHE A 70 2.43 -11.37 -2.48
C PHE A 70 3.65 -10.64 -1.90
N GLY A 71 3.76 -9.33 -2.11
CA GLY A 71 4.85 -8.52 -1.56
C GLY A 71 4.91 -8.56 -0.03
N ILE A 72 3.78 -8.34 0.64
CA ILE A 72 3.67 -8.39 2.11
C ILE A 72 3.98 -9.79 2.65
N MET A 73 3.55 -10.84 1.97
CA MET A 73 3.81 -12.22 2.39
C MET A 73 5.29 -12.60 2.24
N LEU A 74 5.97 -12.11 1.20
CA LEU A 74 7.40 -12.36 0.96
C LEU A 74 8.31 -11.59 1.91
N THR A 75 7.94 -10.38 2.35
CA THR A 75 8.77 -9.51 3.20
C THR A 75 8.68 -9.79 4.71
N ARG A 76 8.20 -10.97 5.12
CA ARG A 76 7.74 -11.22 6.51
C ARG A 76 8.87 -11.15 7.57
N ASN A 77 9.05 -9.99 8.20
CA ASN A 77 9.51 -9.81 9.59
C ASN A 77 9.13 -8.46 10.25
N ILE A 78 8.23 -7.66 9.68
CA ILE A 78 7.80 -6.40 10.33
C ILE A 78 6.58 -6.71 11.21
N GLN A 79 6.82 -7.43 12.31
CA GLN A 79 5.92 -7.37 13.46
C GLN A 79 6.16 -6.00 14.08
N GLY A 80 5.10 -5.18 14.19
CA GLY A 80 5.20 -3.79 14.62
C GLY A 80 6.07 -3.67 15.86
N ASP A 81 7.26 -3.09 15.68
CA ASP A 81 8.17 -2.82 16.78
C ASP A 81 7.48 -1.82 17.70
N GLU A 82 7.22 -2.22 18.94
CA GLU A 82 6.52 -1.43 19.96
C GLU A 82 7.34 -0.20 20.42
N THR A 83 8.44 0.13 19.73
CA THR A 83 9.46 1.07 20.22
C THR A 83 9.36 2.48 19.65
N THR A 84 8.60 2.71 18.57
CA THR A 84 8.33 4.08 18.09
C THR A 84 6.96 4.53 18.57
N GLY A 85 6.84 4.75 19.88
CA GLY A 85 5.68 5.41 20.48
C GLY A 85 5.54 6.80 19.89
N VAL A 86 4.65 6.96 18.90
CA VAL A 86 4.21 8.26 18.43
C VAL A 86 3.64 8.97 19.66
N GLY A 87 4.35 9.99 20.16
CA GLY A 87 3.98 10.64 21.43
C GLY A 87 2.50 11.01 21.45
N GLY A 88 1.84 10.90 22.61
CA GLY A 88 0.38 11.07 22.72
C GLY A 88 -0.15 12.37 22.10
N ILE A 89 0.67 13.42 22.07
CA ILE A 89 0.39 14.69 21.37
C ILE A 89 0.29 14.50 19.85
N ALA A 90 1.21 13.78 19.22
CA ALA A 90 1.19 13.53 17.78
C ALA A 90 0.00 12.66 17.36
N MET A 91 -0.39 11.67 18.17
CA MET A 91 -1.64 10.93 17.95
C MET A 91 -2.88 11.82 18.11
N ALA A 92 -2.90 12.69 19.12
CA ALA A 92 -4.01 13.63 19.32
C ALA A 92 -4.13 14.62 18.16
N VAL A 93 -3.01 15.20 17.68
CA VAL A 93 -2.98 16.09 16.52
C VAL A 93 -3.45 15.35 15.26
N GLY A 94 -2.94 14.13 15.02
CA GLY A 94 -3.37 13.30 13.89
C GLY A 94 -4.88 13.01 13.93
N GLY A 95 -5.42 12.67 15.11
CA GLY A 95 -6.84 12.46 15.32
C GLY A 95 -7.68 13.71 15.08
N VAL A 96 -7.25 14.88 15.59
CA VAL A 96 -7.94 16.17 15.35
C VAL A 96 -7.94 16.53 13.87
N VAL A 97 -6.81 16.37 13.18
CA VAL A 97 -6.73 16.63 11.73
C VAL A 97 -7.64 15.67 10.95
N ALA A 98 -7.59 14.37 11.25
CA ALA A 98 -8.45 13.38 10.60
C ALA A 98 -9.94 13.66 10.82
N LEU A 99 -10.35 14.00 12.05
CA LEU A 99 -11.73 14.38 12.36
C LEU A 99 -12.12 15.71 11.72
N GLY A 100 -11.22 16.69 11.68
CA GLY A 100 -11.45 17.97 11.01
C GLY A 100 -11.69 17.80 9.51
N VAL A 101 -10.84 17.01 8.83
CA VAL A 101 -11.02 16.68 7.41
C VAL A 101 -12.33 15.91 7.20
N LEU A 102 -12.62 14.91 8.04
CA LEU A 102 -13.87 14.16 7.97
C LEU A 102 -15.10 15.07 8.13
N ALA A 103 -15.08 15.99 9.10
CA ALA A 103 -16.17 16.93 9.32
C ALA A 103 -16.39 17.85 8.12
N VAL A 104 -15.30 18.40 7.54
CA VAL A 104 -15.37 19.22 6.32
C VAL A 104 -15.96 18.43 5.16
N LEU A 105 -15.55 17.17 4.98
CA LEU A 105 -16.10 16.30 3.93
C LEU A 105 -17.59 15.99 4.17
N ILE A 106 -18.00 15.68 5.41
CA ILE A 106 -19.41 15.42 5.73
C ILE A 106 -20.26 16.65 5.46
N VAL A 107 -19.82 17.84 5.90
CA VAL A 107 -20.53 19.09 5.64
C VAL A 107 -20.60 19.36 4.13
N GLY A 108 -19.49 19.19 3.40
CA GLY A 108 -19.47 19.37 1.94
C GLY A 108 -20.36 18.38 1.18
N ILE A 109 -20.49 17.14 1.66
CA ILE A 109 -21.36 16.13 1.06
C ILE A 109 -22.82 16.36 1.43
N VAL A 110 -23.14 16.79 2.65
CA VAL A 110 -24.53 16.96 3.10
C VAL A 110 -25.12 18.30 2.69
N ASP A 111 -24.30 19.35 2.60
CA ASP A 111 -24.74 20.66 2.10
C ASP A 111 -25.05 20.55 0.60
N GLU A 112 -26.34 20.36 0.31
CA GLU A 112 -26.84 20.24 -1.05
C GLU A 112 -26.58 21.51 -1.85
N SER A 113 -26.44 22.67 -1.21
CA SER A 113 -26.45 23.99 -1.85
C SER A 113 -25.10 24.68 -2.01
N GLY A 114 -24.02 24.17 -1.40
CA GLY A 114 -22.65 24.69 -1.63
C GLY A 114 -22.45 26.18 -1.31
N GLY A 115 -23.33 26.80 -0.52
CA GLY A 115 -23.34 28.22 -0.18
C GLY A 115 -24.32 29.09 -1.00
N PRO A 116 -24.55 30.35 -0.58
CA PRO A 116 -25.51 31.24 -1.25
C PRO A 116 -25.15 31.46 -2.72
N GLY A 117 -26.06 31.09 -3.63
CA GLY A 117 -25.92 31.30 -5.08
C GLY A 117 -25.29 30.14 -5.88
N ARG A 118 -24.98 29.00 -5.26
CA ARG A 118 -24.53 27.79 -6.00
C ARG A 118 -25.70 26.84 -6.26
N SER A 119 -25.70 26.22 -7.44
CA SER A 119 -26.69 25.19 -7.80
C SER A 119 -26.40 23.90 -7.05
N ALA A 120 -27.45 23.19 -6.64
CA ALA A 120 -27.27 21.97 -5.88
C ALA A 120 -26.42 20.93 -6.64
N TRP A 121 -25.44 20.35 -5.96
CA TRP A 121 -24.56 19.33 -6.58
C TRP A 121 -25.33 18.02 -6.83
N ARG A 122 -26.41 17.77 -6.06
CA ARG A 122 -27.31 16.63 -6.23
C ARG A 122 -28.35 16.92 -7.30
N GLN A 123 -27.98 16.67 -8.56
CA GLN A 123 -28.80 17.01 -9.73
C GLN A 123 -29.79 15.92 -10.16
N THR A 124 -29.77 14.72 -9.56
CA THR A 124 -30.62 13.60 -10.01
C THR A 124 -31.20 12.82 -8.83
N THR A 125 -32.52 12.92 -8.64
CA THR A 125 -33.27 12.20 -7.59
C THR A 125 -34.12 11.07 -8.17
N VAL A 126 -34.29 11.01 -9.49
CA VAL A 126 -35.11 10.02 -10.19
C VAL A 126 -34.24 9.16 -11.09
N ARG A 127 -34.33 7.83 -10.93
CA ARG A 127 -33.63 6.85 -11.75
C ARG A 127 -34.26 6.79 -13.15
N PRO A 128 -33.50 6.93 -14.26
CA PRO A 128 -34.00 6.65 -15.60
C PRO A 128 -34.48 5.19 -15.71
N PRO A 129 -35.60 4.91 -16.41
CA PRO A 129 -36.02 3.53 -16.64
C PRO A 129 -34.96 2.76 -17.44
N VAL A 130 -34.81 1.47 -17.13
CA VAL A 130 -33.99 0.56 -17.93
C VAL A 130 -34.72 0.32 -19.26
N ALA A 131 -34.35 1.08 -20.29
CA ALA A 131 -34.85 0.88 -21.65
C ALA A 131 -34.10 -0.28 -22.30
N ARG A 132 -34.71 -0.98 -23.27
CA ARG A 132 -33.98 -1.97 -24.08
C ARG A 132 -32.90 -1.25 -24.90
N ALA A 133 -31.75 -1.90 -25.09
CA ALA A 133 -30.61 -1.31 -25.81
C ALA A 133 -30.96 -0.86 -27.24
N ASP A 134 -31.94 -1.51 -27.87
CA ASP A 134 -32.39 -1.25 -29.25
C ASP A 134 -33.61 -0.31 -29.35
N ASP A 135 -34.07 0.27 -28.24
CA ASP A 135 -35.21 1.18 -28.26
C ASP A 135 -34.80 2.56 -28.85
N PRO A 136 -35.34 2.98 -30.00
CA PRO A 136 -35.02 4.27 -30.61
C PRO A 136 -35.49 5.47 -29.78
N ALA A 137 -36.40 5.26 -28.82
CA ALA A 137 -36.85 6.28 -27.86
C ALA A 137 -35.98 6.34 -26.59
N ALA A 138 -34.93 5.51 -26.47
CA ALA A 138 -34.08 5.51 -25.29
C ALA A 138 -33.19 6.76 -25.21
N ASP A 139 -33.29 7.46 -24.08
CA ASP A 139 -32.43 8.59 -23.74
C ASP A 139 -30.95 8.22 -23.90
N PRO A 140 -30.09 9.16 -24.36
CA PRO A 140 -28.64 8.92 -24.52
C PRO A 140 -27.98 8.32 -23.28
N ARG A 141 -28.47 8.69 -22.08
CA ARG A 141 -27.99 8.18 -20.80
C ARG A 141 -28.30 6.70 -20.59
N SER A 142 -29.51 6.23 -20.91
CA SER A 142 -29.88 4.83 -20.74
C SER A 142 -29.12 3.93 -21.71
N ARG A 143 -28.85 4.41 -22.94
CA ARG A 143 -27.98 3.72 -23.90
C ARG A 143 -26.53 3.60 -23.42
N ALA A 144 -26.00 4.64 -22.77
CA ALA A 144 -24.67 4.61 -22.17
C ALA A 144 -24.59 3.63 -20.99
N ILE A 145 -25.64 3.51 -20.17
CA ILE A 145 -25.68 2.53 -19.07
C ILE A 145 -25.72 1.10 -19.62
N ASN A 146 -26.57 0.82 -20.62
CA ASN A 146 -26.74 -0.52 -21.19
C ASN A 146 -25.55 -1.02 -22.02
N ASN A 147 -24.71 -0.11 -22.54
CA ASN A 147 -23.54 -0.41 -23.37
C ASN A 147 -22.29 0.29 -22.82
N MET A 148 -22.11 0.26 -21.49
CA MET A 148 -21.13 1.10 -20.81
C MET A 148 -19.70 0.88 -21.29
N GLY A 149 -19.31 -0.37 -21.56
CA GLY A 149 -17.97 -0.68 -22.09
C GLY A 149 -17.68 0.01 -23.43
N LYS A 150 -18.65 0.02 -24.35
CA LYS A 150 -18.52 0.69 -25.65
C LYS A 150 -18.53 2.21 -25.48
N ALA A 151 -19.47 2.74 -24.69
CA ALA A 151 -19.58 4.18 -24.45
C ALA A 151 -18.30 4.77 -23.84
N VAL A 152 -17.71 4.07 -22.87
CA VAL A 152 -16.42 4.46 -22.27
C VAL A 152 -15.31 4.38 -23.31
N GLY A 153 -15.23 3.30 -24.10
CA GLY A 153 -14.23 3.15 -25.16
C GLY A 153 -14.28 4.28 -26.21
N ASP A 154 -15.48 4.61 -26.67
CA ASP A 154 -15.69 5.70 -27.65
C ASP A 154 -15.24 7.05 -27.06
N GLU A 155 -15.57 7.34 -25.81
CA GLU A 155 -15.17 8.59 -25.14
C GLU A 155 -13.65 8.64 -24.88
N MET A 156 -13.02 7.50 -24.58
CA MET A 156 -11.56 7.40 -24.41
C MET A 156 -10.80 7.62 -25.71
N MET A 157 -11.33 7.13 -26.84
CA MET A 157 -10.68 7.25 -28.15
C MET A 157 -10.94 8.59 -28.83
N THR A 158 -11.93 9.36 -28.38
CA THR A 158 -12.30 10.65 -28.99
C THR A 158 -11.92 11.82 -28.09
N ARG A 159 -12.53 11.91 -26.91
CA ARG A 159 -12.42 13.07 -26.01
C ARG A 159 -11.26 12.94 -25.04
N PHE A 160 -11.04 11.74 -24.48
CA PHE A 160 -10.00 11.51 -23.47
C PHE A 160 -8.72 10.88 -24.04
N VAL A 161 -8.44 11.08 -25.34
CA VAL A 161 -7.24 10.53 -25.98
C VAL A 161 -5.95 11.05 -25.34
N VAL A 162 -5.88 12.35 -25.01
CA VAL A 162 -4.70 12.96 -24.39
C VAL A 162 -4.46 12.42 -22.97
N PRO A 163 -5.46 12.40 -22.05
CA PRO A 163 -5.31 11.74 -20.76
C PRO A 163 -4.94 10.25 -20.87
N PHE A 164 -5.49 9.53 -21.85
CA PHE A 164 -5.18 8.12 -22.08
C PHE A 164 -3.72 7.93 -22.48
N GLU A 165 -3.19 8.77 -23.38
CA GLU A 165 -1.79 8.75 -23.78
C GLU A 165 -0.86 9.04 -22.60
N VAL A 166 -1.18 10.07 -21.80
CA VAL A 166 -0.42 10.42 -20.60
C VAL A 166 -0.41 9.27 -19.59
N ALA A 167 -1.55 8.59 -19.38
CA ALA A 167 -1.61 7.41 -18.53
C ALA A 167 -0.73 6.28 -19.06
N GLY A 168 -0.73 6.04 -20.38
CA GLY A 168 0.15 5.07 -21.03
C GLY A 168 1.63 5.36 -20.80
N LEU A 169 2.04 6.61 -21.02
CA LEU A 169 3.42 7.07 -20.75
C LEU A 169 3.79 6.92 -19.27
N MET A 170 2.85 7.22 -18.36
CA MET A 170 3.04 7.03 -16.93
C MET A 170 3.25 5.56 -16.58
N LEU A 171 2.49 4.63 -17.17
CA LEU A 171 2.68 3.19 -16.97
C LEU A 171 4.04 2.69 -17.49
N THR A 172 4.50 3.19 -18.65
CA THR A 172 5.84 2.90 -19.16
C THR A 172 6.92 3.43 -18.21
N ALA A 173 6.77 4.66 -17.73
CA ALA A 173 7.70 5.26 -16.76
C ALA A 173 7.73 4.48 -15.44
N VAL A 174 6.58 4.02 -14.94
CA VAL A 174 6.48 3.18 -13.74
C VAL A 174 7.19 1.85 -13.93
N LEU A 175 7.05 1.20 -15.09
CA LEU A 175 7.76 -0.04 -15.39
C LEU A 175 9.28 0.15 -15.39
N VAL A 176 9.78 1.19 -16.07
CA VAL A 176 11.20 1.54 -16.08
C VAL A 176 11.70 1.86 -14.66
N GLY A 177 10.93 2.64 -13.89
CA GLY A 177 11.26 2.99 -12.52
C GLY A 177 11.32 1.78 -11.59
N ALA A 178 10.36 0.86 -11.69
CA ALA A 178 10.35 -0.36 -10.89
C ALA A 178 11.55 -1.27 -11.19
N ILE A 179 11.92 -1.42 -12.48
CA ILE A 179 13.10 -2.20 -12.88
C ILE A 179 14.39 -1.53 -12.39
N ALA A 180 14.53 -0.21 -12.53
CA ALA A 180 15.71 0.51 -12.09
C ALA A 180 15.95 0.35 -10.57
N ILE A 181 14.89 0.36 -9.76
CA ILE A 181 14.98 0.12 -8.31
C ILE A 181 15.35 -1.33 -8.00
N ALA A 182 14.79 -2.30 -8.73
CA ALA A 182 15.05 -3.71 -8.48
C ALA A 182 16.48 -4.17 -8.86
N VAL A 183 17.15 -3.45 -9.77
CA VAL A 183 18.47 -3.84 -10.32
C VAL A 183 19.65 -3.24 -9.53
N GLY A 184 19.42 -2.33 -8.58
CA GLY A 184 20.48 -1.70 -7.78
C GLY A 184 20.75 -2.41 -6.46
N GLU A 185 21.78 -3.28 -6.42
CA GLU A 185 22.73 -3.45 -5.30
C GLU A 185 23.60 -4.70 -5.53
N GLY A 186 24.90 -4.51 -5.77
CA GLY A 186 25.82 -5.63 -5.95
C GLY A 186 27.30 -5.30 -6.07
N THR A 187 27.78 -4.13 -5.60
CA THR A 187 29.23 -3.85 -5.70
C THR A 187 29.75 -2.89 -4.64
N GLU A 188 29.83 -3.35 -3.39
CA GLU A 188 30.89 -2.88 -2.47
C GLU A 188 31.59 -4.12 -1.89
N GLU A 189 32.43 -4.75 -2.71
CA GLU A 189 33.50 -5.60 -2.17
C GLU A 189 34.48 -4.71 -1.43
N THR A 190 34.32 -4.64 -0.11
CA THR A 190 35.34 -4.07 0.78
C THR A 190 36.63 -4.88 0.57
N PRO A 191 37.76 -4.28 0.15
CA PRO A 191 38.99 -5.02 -0.07
C PRO A 191 39.42 -5.68 1.24
N ARG A 192 39.40 -7.02 1.24
CA ARG A 192 39.90 -7.86 2.33
C ARG A 192 41.34 -7.43 2.65
N ARG A 193 41.54 -6.74 3.77
CA ARG A 193 42.86 -6.71 4.41
C ARG A 193 43.20 -8.15 4.76
N GLY A 194 44.17 -8.72 4.04
CA GLY A 194 44.68 -10.06 4.30
C GLY A 194 45.14 -10.20 5.76
N PRO A 195 45.20 -11.42 6.30
CA PRO A 195 45.70 -11.64 7.64
C PRO A 195 47.14 -11.10 7.68
N LEU A 196 47.38 -10.07 8.48
CA LEU A 196 48.72 -9.70 8.87
C LEU A 196 49.28 -10.90 9.63
N THR A 197 50.02 -11.71 8.89
CA THR A 197 50.84 -12.82 9.36
C THR A 197 51.44 -12.45 10.71
N ALA A 198 51.11 -13.27 11.71
CA ALA A 198 51.73 -13.24 13.02
C ALA A 198 53.25 -13.37 12.85
N ALA A 199 53.98 -12.27 13.09
CA ALA A 199 55.41 -12.29 13.24
C ALA A 199 55.76 -12.54 14.72
N ARG A 200 56.16 -13.78 15.03
CA ARG A 200 56.98 -14.16 16.19
C ARG A 200 57.85 -15.35 15.79
N PRO A 201 58.98 -15.63 16.44
CA PRO A 201 60.01 -14.73 16.99
C PRO A 201 61.42 -15.13 16.51
N GLY A 202 62.30 -14.15 16.29
CA GLY A 202 63.72 -14.37 15.96
C GLY A 202 64.59 -14.25 17.21
N VAL A 203 65.22 -15.37 17.56
CA VAL A 203 66.25 -15.54 18.59
C VAL A 203 67.47 -14.67 18.28
N GLY A 204 67.90 -13.87 19.24
CA GLY A 204 69.16 -13.14 19.25
C GLY A 204 69.54 -12.88 20.70
N GLY A 205 70.34 -13.78 21.26
CA GLY A 205 70.79 -13.71 22.64
C GLY A 205 71.91 -12.70 22.80
N ASP A 206 71.70 -11.74 23.69
CA ASP A 206 72.76 -10.98 24.34
C ASP A 206 72.34 -10.76 25.79
N GLY A 207 73.09 -11.36 26.71
CA GLY A 207 72.77 -11.31 28.14
C GLY A 207 73.72 -12.10 29.01
N ASN A 208 75.03 -11.89 28.87
CA ASN A 208 75.98 -12.28 29.92
C ASN A 208 76.20 -11.09 30.85
N GLY A 209 75.52 -11.11 31.99
CA GLY A 209 75.70 -10.18 33.10
C GLY A 209 75.44 -10.93 34.39
N ALA A 210 76.48 -11.61 34.86
CA ALA A 210 76.50 -12.43 36.06
C ALA A 210 76.05 -11.65 37.31
N ALA A 211 75.11 -12.23 38.06
CA ALA A 211 74.82 -11.86 39.44
C ALA A 211 74.57 -13.11 40.29
N GLY A 212 75.55 -13.44 41.13
CA GLY A 212 75.37 -14.02 42.47
C GLY A 212 75.04 -15.51 42.62
N PRO A 213 75.91 -16.31 43.25
CA PRO A 213 75.57 -17.66 43.71
C PRO A 213 75.16 -17.70 45.19
N SER A 214 74.41 -18.76 45.53
CA SER A 214 74.24 -19.42 46.85
C SER A 214 72.86 -19.29 47.52
N PRO A 215 72.49 -20.24 48.41
CA PRO A 215 72.64 -21.69 48.25
C PRO A 215 71.41 -22.48 48.77
N ALA A 216 71.38 -23.77 48.41
CA ALA A 216 70.97 -24.89 49.25
C ALA A 216 69.77 -24.71 50.20
N ALA A 217 68.64 -25.36 49.88
CA ALA A 217 67.79 -25.96 50.88
C ALA A 217 66.74 -26.87 50.21
N LEU A 218 66.68 -28.13 50.70
CA LEU A 218 65.45 -28.92 50.83
C LEU A 218 64.87 -29.49 49.51
N LEU A 219 64.52 -30.76 49.33
CA LEU A 219 64.24 -31.86 50.25
C LEU A 219 63.98 -33.12 49.39
N THR A 220 64.53 -34.26 49.83
CA THR A 220 63.99 -35.63 49.82
C THR A 220 63.64 -36.31 48.47
N THR A 221 64.28 -37.44 48.13
CA THR A 221 63.84 -38.83 48.43
C THR A 221 62.72 -39.29 47.48
N THR A 222 62.66 -40.49 46.90
CA THR A 222 63.37 -41.79 47.00
C THR A 222 63.04 -42.52 45.68
N GLY A 223 63.65 -43.64 45.28
CA GLY A 223 63.48 -44.93 45.95
C GLY A 223 62.04 -45.41 45.86
#